data_AF-Q8WBB4-F1
#
_entry.id   AF-Q8WBB4-F1
#
_cell.length_a   1.000
_cell.length_b   1.000
_cell.length_c   1.000
_cell.angle_alpha   90.00
_cell.angle_beta   90.00
_cell.angle_gamma   90.00
#
_symmetry.space_group_name_H-M   'P 1'
#
loop_
_entity.id
_entity.type
_entity.pdbx_description
1 polymer ?
#
loop_
_entity_poly.entity_id
_entity_poly.type
_entity_poly.pdbx_seq_one_letter_code
_entity_poly.pdbx_strand_id
1 'polypeptide(L)'
;WSYEFSDIPGLEFDSYMKSLDQLELGEPRLLEVDNRCVVPCDTNVRFCITSADVIHSWSLSSLSVKLDAMSGILSTLCYSFPVVGVFY
;
A
#
# COMPACT_ATOMS: atom_id res chain seq x y z
N TRP A 1 2.23 -1.79 7.11
CA TRP A 1 1.86 -0.45 6.60
C TRP A 1 0.47 -0.13 7.10
N SER A 2 0.19 1.11 7.49
CA SER A 2 -1.16 1.54 7.84
C SER A 2 -1.71 2.39 6.70
N TYR A 3 -2.98 2.16 6.32
CA TYR A 3 -3.65 2.89 5.26
C TYR A 3 -4.89 3.59 5.82
N GLU A 4 -5.09 4.84 5.41
CA GLU A 4 -6.25 5.66 5.76
C GLU A 4 -6.87 6.19 4.46
N PHE A 5 -8.18 6.00 4.31
CA PHE A 5 -8.95 6.53 3.18
C PHE A 5 -9.67 7.80 3.64
N SER A 6 -8.99 8.94 3.56
CA SER A 6 -9.50 10.22 4.09
C SER A 6 -10.87 10.64 3.56
N ASP A 7 -11.24 10.19 2.35
CA ASP A 7 -12.53 10.48 1.73
C ASP A 7 -13.69 9.66 2.32
N ILE A 8 -13.37 8.57 3.06
CA ILE A 8 -14.33 7.66 3.68
C ILE A 8 -14.13 7.72 5.20
N PRO A 9 -15.03 8.43 5.94
CA PRO A 9 -14.86 8.63 7.37
C PRO A 9 -14.71 7.31 8.15
N GLY A 10 -13.60 7.20 8.90
CA GLY A 10 -13.31 6.06 9.77
C GLY A 10 -12.78 4.82 9.05
N LEU A 11 -12.51 4.88 7.74
CA LEU A 11 -11.87 3.78 7.02
C LEU A 11 -10.35 3.86 7.14
N GLU A 12 -9.81 3.16 8.11
CA GLU A 12 -8.38 2.96 8.33
C GLU A 12 -8.10 1.51 8.73
N PHE A 13 -6.92 1.01 8.39
CA PHE A 13 -6.50 -0.35 8.77
C PHE A 13 -4.98 -0.52 8.70
N ASP A 14 -4.50 -1.51 9.44
CA ASP A 14 -3.14 -1.99 9.34
C ASP A 14 -3.03 -3.18 8.37
N SER A 15 -1.94 -3.19 7.62
CA SER A 15 -1.56 -4.22 6.66
C SER A 15 -0.25 -4.85 7.10
N TYR A 16 -0.33 -6.08 7.59
CA TYR A 16 0.78 -6.89 8.07
C TYR A 16 1.02 -8.06 7.13
N MET A 17 2.29 -8.47 7.02
CA MET A 17 2.68 -9.66 6.29
C MET A 17 2.09 -10.89 6.97
N LYS A 18 1.43 -11.77 6.20
CA LYS A 18 0.93 -13.04 6.73
C LYS A 18 2.09 -13.92 7.18
N SER A 19 1.96 -14.56 8.33
CA SER A 19 2.93 -15.55 8.79
C SER A 19 2.80 -16.86 8.00
N LEU A 20 3.82 -17.72 8.05
CA LEU A 20 3.86 -18.96 7.25
C LEU A 20 2.67 -19.90 7.51
N ASP A 21 2.20 -19.94 8.75
CA ASP A 21 1.06 -20.71 9.22
C ASP A 21 -0.29 -20.13 8.78
N GLN A 22 -0.33 -18.86 8.38
CA GLN A 22 -1.53 -18.18 7.88
C GLN A 22 -1.63 -18.18 6.34
N LEU A 23 -0.59 -18.63 5.65
CA LEU A 23 -0.58 -18.66 4.18
C LEU A 23 -1.48 -19.77 3.65
N GLU A 24 -2.29 -19.42 2.66
CA GLU A 24 -3.12 -20.34 1.90
C GLU A 24 -2.39 -20.90 0.67
N LEU A 25 -2.89 -22.02 0.13
CA LEU A 25 -2.29 -22.64 -1.05
C LEU A 25 -2.36 -21.68 -2.24
N GLY A 26 -1.19 -21.27 -2.74
CA GLY A 26 -1.05 -20.34 -3.87
C GLY A 26 -0.64 -18.92 -3.46
N GLU A 27 -0.67 -18.58 -2.17
CA GLU A 27 -0.23 -17.27 -1.70
C GLU A 27 1.32 -17.16 -1.70
N PRO A 28 1.88 -16.03 -2.15
CA PRO A 28 3.32 -15.85 -2.19
C PRO A 28 3.90 -15.57 -0.80
N ARG A 29 4.86 -16.41 -0.38
CA ARG A 29 5.63 -16.23 0.84
C ARG A 29 6.37 -14.88 0.84
N LEU A 30 6.28 -14.14 1.95
CA LEU A 30 6.88 -12.81 2.17
C LEU A 30 6.29 -11.66 1.34
N LEU A 31 5.22 -11.88 0.57
CA LEU A 31 4.57 -10.83 -0.20
C LEU A 31 3.10 -10.64 0.20
N GLU A 32 2.43 -11.72 0.59
CA GLU A 32 1.03 -11.64 0.98
C GLU A 32 0.84 -10.92 2.32
N VAL A 33 -0.26 -10.16 2.40
CA VAL A 33 -0.65 -9.38 3.58
C VAL A 33 -2.06 -9.75 4.03
N ASP A 34 -2.39 -9.50 5.28
CA ASP A 34 -3.71 -9.74 5.85
C ASP A 34 -4.79 -8.80 5.28
N ASN A 35 -4.47 -7.52 5.12
CA ASN A 35 -5.35 -6.49 4.58
C ASN A 35 -4.66 -5.82 3.39
N ARG A 36 -5.21 -6.01 2.18
CA ARG A 36 -4.70 -5.38 0.95
C ARG A 36 -5.21 -3.94 0.82
N CYS A 37 -4.35 -3.03 0.36
CA CYS A 37 -4.77 -1.69 -0.04
C CYS A 37 -5.51 -1.77 -1.39
N VAL A 38 -6.83 -1.59 -1.36
CA VAL A 38 -7.69 -1.68 -2.55
C VAL A 38 -8.01 -0.27 -3.04
N VAL A 39 -7.75 -0.03 -4.33
CA VAL A 39 -7.97 1.26 -4.98
C VAL A 39 -8.70 1.05 -6.32
N PRO A 40 -9.50 2.03 -6.79
CA PRO A 40 -10.17 1.93 -8.09
C PRO A 40 -9.16 1.95 -9.25
N CYS A 41 -9.41 1.11 -10.26
CA CYS A 41 -8.70 1.19 -11.55
C CYS A 41 -9.18 2.38 -12.38
N ASP A 42 -8.36 2.83 -13.32
CA ASP A 42 -8.62 3.94 -14.25
C ASP A 42 -9.07 5.25 -13.58
N THR A 43 -8.70 5.42 -12.31
CA THR A 43 -9.00 6.60 -11.51
C THR A 43 -7.70 7.13 -10.93
N ASN A 44 -7.51 8.45 -11.02
CA ASN A 44 -6.33 9.09 -10.46
C ASN A 44 -6.44 9.14 -8.93
N VAL A 45 -5.60 8.36 -8.25
CA VAL A 45 -5.54 8.28 -6.79
C VAL A 45 -4.36 9.10 -6.30
N ARG A 46 -4.59 9.98 -5.33
CA ARG A 46 -3.52 10.69 -4.62
C ARG A 46 -3.09 9.89 -3.40
N PHE A 47 -1.88 9.36 -3.43
CA PHE A 47 -1.22 8.78 -2.28
C PHE A 47 -0.50 9.89 -1.51
N CYS A 48 -0.74 9.96 -0.20
CA CYS A 48 -0.03 10.80 0.74
C CYS A 48 0.73 9.88 1.71
N ILE A 49 2.06 9.91 1.67
CA ILE A 49 2.92 8.93 2.35
C ILE A 49 3.83 9.68 3.32
N THR A 50 3.88 9.21 4.57
CA THR A 50 4.77 9.69 5.64
C THR A 50 5.15 8.49 6.52
N SER A 51 6.06 8.71 7.47
CA SER A 51 6.41 7.71 8.49
C SER A 51 6.09 8.20 9.89
N ALA A 52 5.66 7.29 10.76
CA ALA A 52 5.46 7.55 12.18
C ALA A 52 6.74 7.36 13.02
N ASP A 53 7.75 6.67 12.49
CA ASP A 53 8.96 6.28 13.23
C ASP A 53 10.26 6.64 12.47
N VAL A 54 10.77 5.71 11.67
CA VAL A 54 12.02 5.80 10.92
C VAL A 54 11.74 5.91 9.43
N ILE A 55 12.78 6.00 8.62
CA ILE A 55 12.61 6.07 7.16
C ILE A 55 12.17 4.70 6.63
N HIS A 56 11.09 4.69 5.85
CA HIS A 56 10.65 3.56 5.04
C HIS A 56 10.51 3.98 3.57
N SER A 57 10.16 3.04 2.70
CA SER A 57 9.88 3.33 1.29
C SER A 57 8.68 2.51 0.85
N TRP A 58 7.64 3.18 0.37
CA TRP A 58 6.48 2.53 -0.25
C TRP A 58 6.78 2.30 -1.73
N SER A 59 6.74 1.05 -2.19
CA SER A 59 7.15 0.69 -3.54
C SER A 59 6.29 -0.41 -4.16
N LEU A 60 5.97 -0.24 -5.44
CA LEU A 60 5.32 -1.23 -6.30
C LEU A 60 6.14 -1.36 -7.59
N SER A 61 7.01 -2.37 -7.65
CA SER A 61 8.01 -2.49 -8.72
C SER A 61 7.38 -2.77 -10.08
N SER A 62 6.30 -3.56 -10.11
CA SER A 62 5.52 -3.87 -11.32
C SER A 62 4.95 -2.63 -12.02
N LEU A 63 4.79 -1.53 -11.29
CA LEU A 63 4.29 -0.24 -11.77
C LEU A 63 5.38 0.84 -11.81
N SER A 64 6.62 0.49 -11.48
CA SER A 64 7.76 1.41 -11.37
C SER A 64 7.49 2.60 -10.42
N VAL A 65 6.69 2.37 -9.38
CA VAL A 65 6.37 3.38 -8.37
C VAL A 65 7.21 3.14 -7.12
N LYS A 66 7.86 4.20 -6.64
CA LYS A 66 8.56 4.21 -5.35
C LYS A 66 8.51 5.62 -4.76
N LEU A 67 8.13 5.72 -3.48
CA LEU A 67 8.14 6.95 -2.72
C LEU A 67 8.73 6.68 -1.32
N ASP A 68 9.65 7.53 -0.88
CA ASP A 68 10.22 7.45 0.46
C ASP A 68 9.25 8.05 1.50
N ALA A 69 9.09 7.35 2.62
CA ALA A 69 8.29 7.73 3.77
C ALA A 69 9.21 8.21 4.89
N MET A 70 9.22 9.51 5.16
CA MET A 70 10.11 10.14 6.14
C MET A 70 9.29 10.84 7.22
N SER A 71 9.66 10.63 8.48
CA SER A 71 8.98 11.28 9.61
C SER A 71 9.06 12.80 9.49
N GLY A 72 7.91 13.47 9.63
CA GLY A 72 7.79 14.93 9.47
C GLY A 72 7.67 15.45 8.03
N ILE A 73 7.69 14.57 7.01
CA ILE A 73 7.51 14.95 5.60
C ILE A 73 6.34 14.18 4.99
N LEU A 74 5.35 14.91 4.45
CA LEU A 74 4.26 14.33 3.68
C LEU A 74 4.59 14.33 2.19
N SER A 75 5.08 13.20 1.69
CA SER A 75 5.31 12.98 0.26
C SER A 75 3.99 12.68 -0.44
N THR A 76 3.80 13.17 -1.68
CA THR A 76 2.56 12.91 -2.43
C THR A 76 2.85 12.38 -3.83
N LEU A 77 1.99 11.48 -4.31
CA LEU A 77 2.01 10.92 -5.66
C LEU A 77 0.58 10.82 -6.18
N CYS A 78 0.34 11.27 -7.40
CA CYS A 78 -0.92 10.99 -8.10
C CYS A 78 -0.66 9.89 -9.14
N TYR A 79 -1.38 8.78 -9.05
CA TYR A 79 -1.22 7.64 -9.96
C TYR A 79 -2.58 7.04 -10.33
N SER A 80 -2.72 6.61 -11.58
CA SER A 80 -3.88 5.86 -12.06
C SER A 80 -3.43 4.47 -12.49
N PHE A 81 -4.08 3.43 -11.97
CA PHE A 81 -3.78 2.04 -12.30
C PHE A 81 -4.55 1.64 -13.57
N PRO A 82 -3.86 1.32 -14.68
CA PRO A 82 -4.52 1.12 -15.98
C PRO A 82 -5.16 -0.26 -16.15
N VAL A 83 -4.92 -1.17 -15.21
CA VAL A 83 -5.40 -2.56 -15.26
C VAL A 83 -5.82 -3.04 -13.88
N VAL A 84 -6.87 -3.84 -13.82
CA VAL A 84 -7.29 -4.54 -12.61
C VAL A 84 -6.31 -5.68 -12.32
N GLY A 85 -5.86 -5.78 -11.07
CA GLY A 85 -4.94 -6.83 -10.66
C GLY A 85 -4.50 -6.68 -9.21
N VAL A 86 -3.61 -7.58 -8.78
CA VAL A 86 -2.92 -7.52 -7.50
C VAL A 86 -1.46 -7.24 -7.79
N PHE A 87 -0.92 -6.17 -7.20
CA PHE A 87 0.45 -5.72 -7.39
C PHE A 87 1.18 -5.78 -6.05
N TYR A 88 2.39 -6.32 -6.09
CA TYR A 88 3.34 -6.37 -4.97
C TYR A 88 4.57 -5.50 -5.29
#